data_AF-A0A7Y0U0C4-F1
#
_entry.id   AF-A0A7Y0U0C4-F1
#
_cell.length_a   1.000
_cell.length_b   1.000
_cell.length_c   1.000
_cell.angle_alpha   90.00
_cell.angle_beta   90.00
_cell.angle_gamma   90.00
#
_symmetry.space_group_name_H-M   'P 1'
#
loop_
_entity.id
_entity.type
_entity.pdbx_description
1 polymer ?
#
loop_
_entity_poly.entity_id
_entity_poly.type
_entity_poly.pdbx_seq_one_letter_code
_entity_poly.pdbx_strand_id
1 'polypeptide(L)'
;MNEDERRVAALVEHLYAEGYATTQERDDMLDVLKWDGIFAPLTGVTAIAANSDRPLTKELLDEVIALKDIYDEEYYEELMESQGLTA
;
A
#
# COMPACT_ATOMS: atom_id res chain seq x y z
N MET A 1 -2.99 6.49 16.70
CA MET A 1 -2.13 6.03 15.61
C MET A 1 -0.68 6.38 15.89
N ASN A 2 0.24 5.45 15.68
CA ASN A 2 1.69 5.66 15.75
C ASN A 2 2.23 6.28 14.44
N GLU A 3 3.55 6.37 14.28
CA GLU A 3 4.17 6.95 13.08
C GLU A 3 3.99 6.07 11.85
N ASP A 4 4.24 4.77 11.97
CA ASP A 4 4.10 3.82 10.88
C ASP A 4 2.65 3.73 10.37
N GLU A 5 1.68 3.69 11.27
CA GLU A 5 0.26 3.74 10.92
C GLU A 5 -0.10 5.03 10.17
N ARG A 6 0.52 6.18 10.51
CA ARG A 6 0.29 7.42 9.77
C ARG A 6 0.90 7.38 8.36
N ARG A 7 2.07 6.76 8.19
CA ARG A 7 2.72 6.57 6.90
C ARG A 7 1.87 5.64 6.00
N VAL A 8 1.36 4.54 6.54
CA VAL A 8 0.47 3.62 5.82
C VAL A 8 -0.85 4.29 5.45
N ALA A 9 -1.47 5.04 6.36
CA ALA A 9 -2.69 5.79 6.06
C ALA A 9 -2.48 6.80 4.92
N ALA A 10 -1.34 7.49 4.89
CA ALA A 10 -1.01 8.43 3.83
C ALA A 10 -0.91 7.74 2.46
N LEU A 11 -0.22 6.59 2.40
CA LEU A 11 -0.13 5.79 1.18
C LEU A 11 -1.51 5.31 0.69
N VAL A 12 -2.37 4.83 1.60
CA VAL A 12 -3.74 4.41 1.26
C VAL A 12 -4.57 5.56 0.70
N GLU A 13 -4.50 6.74 1.33
CA GLU A 13 -5.19 7.94 0.82
C GLU A 13 -4.62 8.37 -0.54
N HIS A 14 -3.31 8.23 -0.77
CA HIS A 14 -2.69 8.58 -2.05
C HIS A 14 -3.09 7.60 -3.17
N LEU A 15 -3.11 6.29 -2.92
CA LEU A 15 -3.62 5.28 -3.85
C LEU A 15 -5.07 5.58 -4.26
N TYR A 16 -5.91 5.98 -3.30
CA TYR A 16 -7.27 6.40 -3.57
C TYR A 16 -7.33 7.68 -4.41
N ALA A 17 -6.55 8.71 -4.05
CA ALA A 17 -6.52 9.99 -4.76
C ALA A 17 -6.10 9.85 -6.24
N GLU A 18 -5.19 8.91 -6.54
CA GLU A 18 -4.78 8.63 -7.92
C GLU A 18 -5.71 7.62 -8.63
N GLY A 19 -6.68 7.03 -7.93
CA GLY A 19 -7.68 6.13 -8.50
C GLY A 19 -7.24 4.67 -8.65
N TYR A 20 -6.25 4.22 -7.87
CA TYR A 20 -5.90 2.80 -7.77
C TYR A 20 -6.83 2.03 -6.83
N ALA A 21 -7.33 2.70 -5.79
CA ALA A 21 -8.26 2.13 -4.84
C ALA A 21 -9.67 2.71 -5.01
N THR A 22 -10.69 1.90 -4.79
CA THR A 22 -12.07 2.35 -4.62
C THR A 22 -12.27 3.02 -3.26
N THR A 23 -13.36 3.77 -3.11
CA THR A 23 -13.74 4.34 -1.80
C THR A 23 -13.90 3.27 -0.72
N GLN A 24 -14.46 2.10 -1.09
CA GLN A 24 -14.67 1.00 -0.16
C GLN A 24 -13.34 0.40 0.31
N GLU A 25 -12.43 0.10 -0.61
CA GLU A 25 -11.10 -0.43 -0.25
C GLU A 25 -10.31 0.54 0.62
N ARG A 26 -10.36 1.85 0.30
CA ARG A 26 -9.79 2.90 1.14
C ARG A 26 -10.38 2.86 2.56
N ASP A 27 -11.70 2.94 2.68
CA ASP A 27 -12.38 3.01 3.98
C ASP A 27 -12.12 1.76 4.82
N ASP A 28 -12.15 0.57 4.19
CA ASP A 28 -11.87 -0.71 4.86
C ASP A 28 -10.42 -0.76 5.37
N MET A 29 -9.43 -0.42 4.53
CA MET A 29 -8.04 -0.38 4.96
C MET A 29 -7.79 0.62 6.08
N LEU A 30 -8.40 1.81 6.02
CA LEU A 30 -8.27 2.82 7.07
C LEU A 30 -9.00 2.45 8.36
N ASP A 31 -10.08 1.67 8.30
CA ASP A 31 -10.74 1.15 9.49
C ASP A 31 -9.90 0.04 10.13
N VAL A 32 -9.45 -0.95 9.35
CA VAL A 32 -8.56 -2.02 9.81
C VAL A 32 -7.28 -1.45 10.42
N LEU A 33 -6.69 -0.43 9.81
CA LEU A 33 -5.49 0.24 10.33
C LEU A 33 -5.68 0.81 11.74
N LYS A 34 -6.90 1.26 12.09
CA LYS A 34 -7.20 1.80 13.43
C LYS A 34 -7.32 0.71 14.49
N TRP A 35 -7.72 -0.49 14.11
CA TRP A 35 -8.05 -1.59 15.03
C TRP A 35 -6.97 -2.66 15.10
N ASP A 36 -6.43 -3.06 13.95
CA ASP A 36 -5.57 -4.24 13.78
C ASP A 36 -4.13 -3.88 13.35
N GLY A 37 -3.85 -2.59 13.14
CA GLY A 37 -2.51 -2.09 12.79
C GLY A 37 -2.17 -2.23 11.31
N ILE A 38 -0.87 -2.24 10.98
CA ILE A 38 -0.39 -1.99 9.62
C ILE A 38 -0.44 -3.19 8.66
N PHE A 39 -0.49 -4.43 9.18
CA PHE A 39 -0.28 -5.63 8.36
C PHE A 39 -1.34 -5.77 7.26
N ALA A 40 -2.63 -5.82 7.61
CA ALA A 40 -3.70 -6.01 6.65
C ALA A 40 -3.86 -4.83 5.65
N PRO A 41 -3.67 -3.57 6.05
CA PRO A 41 -3.58 -2.46 5.09
C PRO A 41 -2.45 -2.64 4.06
N LEU A 42 -1.25 -3.07 4.48
CA LEU A 42 -0.15 -3.30 3.56
C LEU A 42 -0.40 -4.49 2.61
N THR A 43 -1.03 -5.57 3.08
CA THR A 43 -1.45 -6.65 2.16
C THR A 43 -2.49 -6.17 1.16
N GLY A 44 -3.40 -5.28 1.58
CA GLY A 44 -4.34 -4.59 0.69
C GLY A 44 -3.65 -3.73 -0.37
N VAL A 45 -2.61 -2.97 0.00
CA VAL A 45 -1.78 -2.21 -0.93
C VAL A 45 -1.11 -3.12 -1.97
N THR A 46 -0.51 -4.24 -1.55
CA THR A 46 0.07 -5.23 -2.47
C THR A 46 -0.99 -5.74 -3.44
N ALA A 47 -2.17 -6.11 -2.95
CA ALA A 47 -3.25 -6.60 -3.80
C ALA A 47 -3.73 -5.55 -4.81
N ILE A 48 -3.84 -4.27 -4.41
CA ILE A 48 -4.21 -3.18 -5.32
C ILE A 48 -3.15 -3.01 -6.41
N ALA A 49 -1.87 -2.97 -6.03
CA ALA A 49 -0.77 -2.80 -6.97
C ALA A 49 -0.67 -3.98 -7.96
N ALA A 50 -0.83 -5.21 -7.48
CA ALA A 50 -0.74 -6.43 -8.28
C ALA A 50 -1.93 -6.64 -9.23
N ASN A 51 -3.11 -6.15 -8.87
CA ASN A 51 -4.32 -6.27 -9.69
C ASN A 51 -4.62 -5.04 -10.55
N SER A 52 -3.82 -3.97 -10.44
CA SER A 52 -4.01 -2.78 -11.26
C SER A 52 -3.67 -3.05 -12.73
N ASP A 53 -4.43 -2.45 -13.65
CA ASP A 53 -4.18 -2.52 -15.09
C ASP A 53 -3.05 -1.59 -15.56
N ARG A 54 -2.49 -0.80 -14.64
CA ARG A 54 -1.39 0.11 -14.87
C ARG A 54 -0.39 0.06 -13.69
N PRO A 55 0.91 0.27 -13.94
CA PRO A 55 1.89 0.41 -12.87
C PRO A 55 1.59 1.62 -11.99
N LEU A 56 2.03 1.56 -10.73
CA LEU A 56 2.03 2.70 -9.82
C LEU A 56 2.80 3.88 -10.43
N THR A 57 2.39 5.09 -10.07
CA THR A 57 3.19 6.27 -10.37
C THR A 57 4.52 6.22 -9.62
N LYS A 58 5.50 6.97 -10.11
CA LYS A 58 6.80 7.05 -9.45
C LYS A 58 6.67 7.50 -7.98
N GLU A 59 5.76 8.43 -7.70
CA GLU A 59 5.55 8.96 -6.35
C GLU A 59 5.02 7.88 -5.40
N LEU A 60 3.98 7.14 -5.80
CA LEU A 60 3.46 6.00 -5.04
C LEU A 60 4.48 4.89 -4.86
N LEU A 61 5.30 4.61 -5.88
CA LEU A 61 6.37 3.62 -5.78
C LEU A 61 7.45 4.07 -4.79
N ASP A 62 7.88 5.33 -4.85
CA ASP A 62 8.86 5.89 -3.91
C ASP A 62 8.31 5.84 -2.46
N GLU A 63 7.01 6.07 -2.26
CA GLU A 63 6.33 5.92 -0.97
C GLU A 63 6.32 4.46 -0.48
N VAL A 64 5.99 3.49 -1.34
CA VAL A 64 6.06 2.06 -0.99
C VAL A 64 7.48 1.66 -0.62
N ILE A 65 8.49 2.05 -1.41
CA ILE A 65 9.90 1.76 -1.13
C ILE A 65 10.33 2.34 0.22
N ALA A 66 9.86 3.54 0.56
CA ALA A 66 10.14 4.16 1.84
C ALA A 66 9.61 3.34 3.02
N LEU A 67 8.56 2.52 2.82
CA LEU A 67 7.96 1.65 3.85
C LEU A 67 8.56 0.24 3.91
N LYS A 68 9.64 -0.06 3.18
CA LYS A 68 10.29 -1.39 3.18
C LYS A 68 10.62 -1.90 4.59
N ASP A 69 10.92 -1.00 5.54
CA ASP A 69 11.28 -1.34 6.92
C ASP A 69 10.12 -1.92 7.75
N ILE A 70 8.88 -1.62 7.37
CA ILE A 70 7.66 -2.06 8.08
C ILE A 70 6.81 -3.03 7.26
N TYR A 71 7.16 -3.23 6.00
CA TYR A 71 6.51 -4.18 5.11
C TYR A 71 6.93 -5.61 5.46
N ASP A 72 6.00 -6.55 5.34
CA ASP A 72 6.35 -7.96 5.30
C ASP A 72 7.12 -8.27 3.98
N GLU A 73 8.22 -9.00 4.09
CA GLU A 73 9.16 -9.21 2.96
C GLU A 73 8.46 -9.85 1.75
N GLU A 74 7.64 -10.88 1.97
CA GLU A 74 6.95 -11.61 0.88
C GLU A 74 6.00 -10.69 0.11
N TYR A 75 5.20 -9.90 0.83
CA TYR A 75 4.24 -8.98 0.21
C TYR A 75 4.92 -7.77 -0.45
N TYR A 76 6.08 -7.35 0.05
CA TYR A 76 6.87 -6.29 -0.57
C TYR A 76 7.48 -6.77 -1.89
N GLU A 77 8.05 -7.97 -1.90
CA GLU A 77 8.60 -8.57 -3.12
C GLU A 77 7.52 -8.76 -4.18
N GLU A 78 6.35 -9.32 -3.82
CA GLU A 78 5.21 -9.47 -4.72
C GLU A 78 4.76 -8.12 -5.31
N LEU A 79 4.70 -7.08 -4.48
CA LEU A 79 4.37 -5.74 -4.94
C LEU A 79 5.43 -5.27 -5.96
N MET A 80 6.72 -5.33 -5.64
CA MET A 80 7.77 -4.85 -6.54
C MET A 80 7.80 -5.62 -7.87
N GLU A 81 7.62 -6.94 -7.83
CA GLU A 81 7.52 -7.79 -9.02
C GLU A 81 6.34 -7.38 -9.91
N SER A 82 5.18 -7.06 -9.32
CA SER A 82 4.02 -6.57 -10.08
C SER A 82 4.29 -5.24 -10.78
N GLN A 83 5.23 -4.44 -10.26
CA GLN A 83 5.68 -3.19 -10.88
C GLN A 83 6.76 -3.41 -11.95
N GLY A 84 7.12 -4.66 -12.25
CA GLY A 84 8.20 -5.01 -13.18
C GLY A 84 9.59 -4.76 -12.61
N LEU A 85 9.71 -4.70 -11.28
CA LEU A 85 10.95 -4.49 -10.56
C LEU A 85 11.37 -5.77 -9.82
N THR A 86 12.66 -6.04 -9.77
CA THR A 86 13.19 -7.07 -8.86
C THR A 86 13.49 -6.40 -7.52
N ALA A 87 12.96 -6.96 -6.44
CA ALA A 87 13.05 -6.43 -5.06
C ALA A 87 14.47 -6.43 -4.46
#